data_AF-A0A7C9RHH6-F1
#
_entry.id   AF-A0A7C9RHH6-F1
#
_cell.length_a   1.000
_cell.length_b   1.000
_cell.length_c   1.000
_cell.angle_alpha   90.00
_cell.angle_beta   90.00
_cell.angle_gamma   90.00
#
_symmetry.space_group_name_H-M   'P 1'
#
loop_
_entity.id
_entity.type
_entity.pdbx_description
1 polymer ?
#
loop_
_entity_poly.entity_id
_entity_poly.type
_entity_poly.pdbx_seq_one_letter_code
_entity_poly.pdbx_strand_id
1 'polypeptide(L)'
;MVMKKDKNVMGYVIDWKNEIGAIAGPFQPTDTKQSWLARAARKANVSARYITSLYYGHVKDPKFSVASSVLSAAELARIEATRREAAQLATRFEITAEGLNAKDADFFGSEINSLLDAANLLRAMGGS
;
A
#
# COMPACT_ATOMS: atom_id res chain seq x y z
N MET A 1 -20.83 -20.52 -39.48
CA MET A 1 -20.34 -19.13 -39.45
C MET A 1 -20.30 -18.68 -37.99
N VAL A 2 -19.20 -18.95 -37.29
CA VAL A 2 -19.07 -18.71 -35.85
C VAL A 2 -18.56 -17.29 -35.64
N MET A 3 -19.32 -16.51 -34.87
CA MET A 3 -19.06 -15.14 -34.47
C MET A 3 -17.63 -14.99 -33.92
N LYS A 4 -16.82 -14.15 -34.57
CA LYS A 4 -15.67 -13.52 -33.91
C LYS A 4 -16.25 -12.51 -32.91
N LYS A 5 -16.44 -12.94 -31.66
CA LYS A 5 -16.48 -12.02 -30.54
C LYS A 5 -15.10 -11.37 -30.50
N ASP A 6 -15.00 -10.17 -31.05
CA ASP A 6 -13.87 -9.31 -30.86
C ASP A 6 -13.61 -9.22 -29.37
N LYS A 7 -12.52 -9.85 -28.95
CA LYS A 7 -11.96 -9.75 -27.62
C LYS A 7 -11.47 -8.31 -27.45
N ASN A 8 -12.41 -7.40 -27.19
CA ASN A 8 -12.16 -6.16 -26.47
C ASN A 8 -11.81 -6.52 -25.02
N VAL A 9 -10.70 -7.24 -24.85
CA VAL A 9 -9.94 -7.18 -23.62
C VAL A 9 -9.25 -5.83 -23.75
N MET A 10 -9.83 -4.78 -23.15
CA MET A 10 -9.09 -3.56 -22.85
C MET A 10 -7.77 -4.01 -22.23
N GLY A 11 -6.69 -3.95 -22.99
CA GLY A 11 -5.36 -4.30 -22.50
C GLY A 11 -5.05 -3.29 -21.40
N TYR A 12 -5.16 -3.72 -20.15
CA TYR A 12 -4.81 -2.90 -19.01
C TYR A 12 -3.33 -2.55 -19.15
N VAL A 13 -3.03 -1.34 -19.61
CA VAL A 13 -1.66 -0.86 -19.68
C VAL A 13 -1.23 -0.67 -18.23
N ILE A 14 -0.43 -1.61 -17.73
CA ILE A 14 0.07 -1.56 -16.36
C ILE A 14 0.98 -0.34 -16.24
N ASP A 15 0.65 0.55 -15.29
CA ASP A 15 1.55 1.64 -14.92
C ASP A 15 2.65 1.10 -14.00
N TRP A 16 3.70 0.56 -14.63
CA TRP A 16 4.86 0.00 -13.93
C TRP A 16 5.51 1.00 -12.97
N LYS A 17 5.44 2.31 -13.23
CA LYS A 17 6.03 3.31 -12.33
C LYS A 17 5.26 3.38 -11.02
N ASN A 18 3.93 3.39 -11.10
CA ASN A 18 3.08 3.42 -9.91
C ASN A 18 3.17 2.11 -9.11
N GLU A 19 3.19 0.95 -9.79
CA GLU A 19 3.36 -0.34 -9.12
C GLU A 19 4.70 -0.41 -8.37
N ILE A 20 5.80 -0.05 -9.03
CA ILE A 20 7.14 -0.01 -8.41
C ILE A 20 7.19 1.02 -7.28
N GLY A 21 6.50 2.15 -7.43
CA GLY A 21 6.36 3.17 -6.40
C GLY A 21 5.68 2.65 -5.15
N ALA A 22 4.57 1.93 -5.30
CA ALA A 22 3.88 1.28 -4.18
C ALA A 22 4.81 0.31 -3.43
N ILE A 23 5.57 -0.51 -4.16
CA ILE A 23 6.51 -1.47 -3.56
C ILE A 23 7.63 -0.75 -2.80
N ALA A 24 8.29 0.21 -3.45
CA ALA A 24 9.43 0.94 -2.88
C ALA A 24 9.03 1.78 -1.66
N GLY A 25 7.78 2.26 -1.64
CA GLY A 25 7.29 3.19 -0.64
C GLY A 25 7.88 4.60 -0.79
N PRO A 26 7.73 5.46 0.23
CA PRO A 26 8.17 6.85 0.16
C PRO A 26 9.70 6.95 -0.03
N PHE A 27 10.10 7.94 -0.83
CA PHE A 27 11.50 8.29 -1.04
C PHE A 27 12.06 8.92 0.24
N GLN A 28 13.10 8.32 0.82
CA GLN A 28 13.71 8.82 2.05
C GLN A 28 14.76 9.89 1.73
N PRO A 29 15.09 10.79 2.67
CA PRO A 29 16.13 11.81 2.46
C PRO A 29 17.52 11.21 2.13
N THR A 30 17.78 9.99 2.59
CA THR A 30 19.03 9.25 2.32
C THR A 30 18.96 8.37 1.07
N ASP A 31 17.81 8.33 0.39
CA ASP A 31 17.68 7.53 -0.83
C ASP A 31 18.33 8.21 -2.02
N THR A 32 18.94 7.39 -2.87
CA THR A 32 19.15 7.71 -4.28
C THR A 32 18.07 7.03 -5.11
N LYS A 33 17.86 7.45 -6.36
CA LYS A 33 16.91 6.76 -7.24
C LYS A 33 17.25 5.27 -7.39
N GLN A 34 18.54 4.95 -7.42
CA GLN A 34 19.05 3.58 -7.51
C GLN A 34 18.75 2.77 -6.24
N SER A 35 19.00 3.32 -5.03
CA SER A 35 18.68 2.62 -3.78
C SER A 35 17.17 2.40 -3.61
N TRP A 36 16.36 3.36 -4.05
CA TRP A 36 14.90 3.29 -4.04
C TRP A 36 14.37 2.19 -4.97
N LEU A 37 14.87 2.12 -6.21
CA LEU A 37 14.52 1.03 -7.14
C LEU A 37 15.05 -0.33 -6.68
N ALA A 38 16.25 -0.38 -6.08
CA ALA A 38 16.80 -1.61 -5.50
C ALA A 38 15.97 -2.12 -4.32
N ARG A 39 15.32 -1.23 -3.56
CA ARG A 39 14.35 -1.61 -2.51
C ARG A 39 13.13 -2.29 -3.11
N ALA A 40 12.54 -1.74 -4.18
CA ALA A 40 11.44 -2.39 -4.88
C ALA A 40 11.84 -3.77 -5.43
N ALA A 41 13.02 -3.88 -6.02
CA ALA A 41 13.57 -5.12 -6.54
C ALA A 41 13.68 -6.22 -5.48
N ARG A 42 14.22 -5.89 -4.30
CA ARG A 42 14.31 -6.83 -3.17
C ARG A 42 12.94 -7.30 -2.71
N LYS A 43 11.98 -6.38 -2.52
CA LYS A 43 10.62 -6.72 -2.09
C LYS A 43 9.84 -7.54 -3.11
N ALA A 44 10.05 -7.27 -4.40
CA ALA A 44 9.41 -8.01 -5.49
C ALA A 44 10.14 -9.31 -5.84
N ASN A 45 11.28 -9.62 -5.21
CA ASN A 45 12.16 -10.74 -5.56
C ASN A 45 12.53 -10.79 -7.06
N VAL A 46 12.80 -9.64 -7.65
CA VAL A 46 13.19 -9.47 -9.06
C VAL A 46 14.53 -8.73 -9.11
N SER A 47 15.32 -8.92 -10.18
CA SER A 47 16.59 -8.20 -10.30
C SER A 47 16.38 -6.68 -10.41
N ALA A 48 17.31 -5.91 -9.84
CA ALA A 48 17.26 -4.44 -9.90
C ALA A 48 17.29 -3.92 -11.35
N ARG A 49 17.96 -4.64 -12.26
CA ARG A 49 17.96 -4.33 -13.69
C ARG A 49 16.57 -4.42 -14.29
N TYR A 50 15.82 -5.48 -13.99
CA TYR A 50 14.45 -5.66 -14.51
C TYR A 50 13.49 -4.58 -13.98
N ILE A 51 13.54 -4.29 -12.68
CA ILE A 51 12.74 -3.20 -12.09
C ILE A 51 13.07 -1.85 -12.73
N THR A 52 14.35 -1.57 -12.95
CA THR A 52 14.79 -0.33 -13.60
C THR A 52 14.28 -0.25 -15.03
N SER A 53 14.38 -1.35 -15.80
CA SER A 53 13.87 -1.41 -17.17
C SER A 53 12.35 -1.23 -17.26
N LEU A 54 11.59 -1.79 -16.31
CA LEU A 54 10.15 -1.59 -16.22
C LEU A 54 9.80 -0.14 -15.84
N TYR A 55 10.48 0.41 -14.84
CA TYR A 55 10.26 1.77 -14.36
C TYR A 55 10.48 2.82 -15.46
N TYR A 56 11.56 2.69 -16.24
CA TYR A 56 11.86 3.61 -17.34
C TYR A 56 11.14 3.25 -18.64
N GLY A 57 10.33 2.18 -18.66
CA GLY A 57 9.55 1.79 -19.83
C GLY A 57 10.38 1.17 -20.97
N HIS A 58 11.61 0.73 -20.69
CA HIS A 58 12.44 -0.02 -21.64
C HIS A 58 11.86 -1.41 -21.94
N VAL A 59 11.10 -1.96 -20.99
CA VAL A 59 10.31 -3.19 -21.16
C VAL A 59 8.86 -2.86 -20.88
N LYS A 60 7.98 -3.11 -21.86
CA LYS A 60 6.53 -2.87 -21.74
C LYS A 60 5.74 -4.15 -21.46
N ASP A 61 6.24 -5.28 -21.96
CA ASP A 61 5.63 -6.60 -21.82
C ASP A 61 6.65 -7.58 -21.20
N PRO A 62 6.81 -7.56 -19.87
CA PRO A 62 7.70 -8.50 -19.19
C PRO A 62 7.13 -9.92 -19.23
N LYS A 63 8.01 -10.91 -19.01
CA LYS A 63 7.57 -12.29 -18.77
C LYS A 63 6.53 -12.34 -17.65
N PHE A 64 5.51 -13.19 -17.81
CA PHE A 64 4.42 -13.35 -16.85
C PHE A 64 4.90 -13.53 -15.40
N SER A 65 5.95 -14.32 -15.17
CA SER A 65 6.51 -14.53 -13.82
C SER A 65 7.04 -13.24 -13.19
N VAL A 66 7.66 -12.35 -13.97
CA VAL A 66 8.13 -11.05 -13.49
C VAL A 66 6.96 -10.12 -13.25
N ALA A 67 6.01 -10.06 -14.19
CA ALA A 67 4.80 -9.25 -14.05
C ALA A 67 4.02 -9.61 -12.77
N SER A 68 3.76 -10.91 -12.59
CA SER A 68 3.05 -11.44 -11.42
C SER A 68 3.80 -11.10 -10.13
N SER A 69 5.12 -11.28 -10.07
CA SER A 69 5.90 -11.00 -8.85
C SER A 69 5.84 -9.52 -8.46
N VAL A 70 5.95 -8.61 -9.44
CA VAL A 70 5.86 -7.16 -9.20
C VAL A 70 4.47 -6.77 -8.74
N LEU A 71 3.41 -7.22 -9.44
CA LEU A 71 2.04 -6.88 -9.10
C LEU A 71 1.62 -7.43 -7.73
N SER A 72 1.98 -8.68 -7.42
CA SER A 72 1.72 -9.27 -6.10
C SER A 72 2.46 -8.51 -4.99
N ALA A 73 3.70 -8.11 -5.22
CA ALA A 73 4.45 -7.31 -4.25
C ALA A 73 3.88 -5.90 -4.06
N ALA A 74 3.36 -5.29 -5.14
CA ALA A 74 2.70 -3.99 -5.07
C ALA A 74 1.42 -4.06 -4.25
N GLU A 75 0.62 -5.11 -4.46
CA GLU A 75 -0.60 -5.34 -3.70
C GLU A 75 -0.33 -5.57 -2.21
N LEU A 76 0.65 -6.42 -1.88
CA LEU A 76 1.09 -6.61 -0.50
C LEU A 76 1.57 -5.30 0.13
N ALA A 77 2.33 -4.48 -0.60
CA ALA A 77 2.79 -3.20 -0.11
C ALA A 77 1.64 -2.20 0.17
N ARG A 78 0.59 -2.19 -0.67
CA ARG A 78 -0.61 -1.39 -0.42
C ARG A 78 -1.35 -1.86 0.83
N ILE A 79 -1.55 -3.17 0.98
CA ILE A 79 -2.19 -3.76 2.17
C ILE A 79 -1.40 -3.36 3.43
N GLU A 80 -0.07 -3.52 3.42
CA GLU A 80 0.78 -3.11 4.54
C GLU A 80 0.68 -1.61 4.84
N ALA A 81 0.62 -0.75 3.82
CA ALA A 81 0.46 0.68 4.00
C ALA A 81 -0.87 1.02 4.67
N THR A 82 -1.97 0.44 4.19
CA THR A 82 -3.31 0.62 4.78
C THR A 82 -3.34 0.16 6.24
N ARG A 83 -2.69 -0.96 6.56
CA ARG A 83 -2.60 -1.45 7.95
C ARG A 83 -1.87 -0.47 8.86
N ARG A 84 -0.77 0.12 8.38
CA ARG A 84 0.00 1.13 9.15
C ARG A 84 -0.82 2.40 9.36
N GLU A 85 -1.53 2.87 8.34
CA GLU A 85 -2.39 4.04 8.45
C GLU A 85 -3.53 3.81 9.43
N ALA A 86 -4.18 2.66 9.37
CA ALA A 86 -5.23 2.27 10.32
C ALA A 86 -4.71 2.24 11.77
N ALA A 87 -3.53 1.65 11.99
CA ALA A 87 -2.90 1.62 13.31
C ALA A 87 -2.57 3.03 13.83
N GLN A 88 -2.01 3.91 12.98
CA GLN A 88 -1.72 5.29 13.36
C GLN A 88 -2.99 6.07 13.71
N LEU A 89 -4.08 5.86 12.96
CA LEU A 89 -5.35 6.53 13.21
C LEU A 89 -5.99 6.03 14.51
N ALA A 90 -5.94 4.71 14.78
CA ALA A 90 -6.38 4.14 16.06
C ALA A 90 -5.66 4.78 17.25
N THR A 91 -4.32 4.90 17.18
CA THR A 91 -3.53 5.57 18.23
C THR A 91 -3.95 7.03 18.44
N ARG A 92 -4.29 7.77 17.37
CA ARG A 92 -4.76 9.16 17.51
C ARG A 92 -6.11 9.24 18.21
N PHE A 93 -7.03 8.31 17.95
CA PHE A 93 -8.31 8.25 18.64
C PHE A 93 -8.15 7.91 20.11
N GLU A 94 -7.27 6.98 20.45
CA GLU A 94 -6.94 6.66 21.85
C GLU A 94 -6.37 7.86 22.59
N ILE A 95 -5.37 8.55 22.03
CA ILE A 95 -4.81 9.78 22.62
C ILE A 95 -5.88 10.86 22.82
N THR A 96 -6.82 10.97 21.88
CA THR A 96 -7.92 11.94 21.98
C THR A 96 -8.89 11.56 23.09
N ALA A 97 -9.24 10.28 23.20
CA ALA A 97 -10.09 9.75 24.26
C ALA A 97 -9.44 9.93 25.65
N GLU A 98 -8.15 9.66 25.78
CA GLU A 98 -7.37 9.93 27.00
C GLU A 98 -7.41 11.42 27.38
N GLY A 99 -7.26 12.30 26.40
CA GLY A 99 -7.34 13.75 26.62
C GLY A 99 -8.72 14.24 27.07
N LEU A 100 -9.81 13.62 26.60
CA LEU A 100 -11.17 13.91 27.07
C LEU A 100 -11.42 13.36 28.47
N ASN A 101 -10.97 12.13 28.72
CA ASN A 101 -11.06 11.48 30.02
C ASN A 101 -10.33 12.28 31.12
N ALA A 102 -9.18 12.86 30.80
CA ALA A 102 -8.43 13.72 31.71
C ALA A 102 -9.10 15.08 31.98
N LYS A 103 -9.98 15.55 31.09
CA LYS A 103 -10.70 16.81 31.25
C LYS A 103 -11.95 16.64 32.10
N ASP A 104 -12.83 15.74 31.69
CA ASP A 104 -14.11 15.45 32.37
C ASP A 104 -14.70 14.14 31.84
N ALA A 105 -14.41 13.03 32.53
CA ALA A 105 -14.84 11.71 32.11
C ALA A 105 -16.38 11.54 32.15
N ASP A 106 -17.05 12.18 33.12
CA ASP A 106 -18.49 12.06 33.31
C ASP A 106 -19.25 12.82 32.23
N PHE A 107 -18.73 13.97 31.80
CA PHE A 107 -19.31 14.76 30.71
C PHE A 107 -19.07 14.14 29.32
N PHE A 108 -17.86 13.61 29.06
CA PHE A 108 -17.46 13.11 27.73
C PHE A 108 -17.55 11.59 27.56
N GLY A 109 -18.22 10.87 28.47
CA GLY A 109 -18.21 9.40 28.47
C GLY A 109 -18.67 8.77 27.15
N SER A 110 -19.66 9.36 26.47
CA SER A 110 -20.17 8.87 25.18
C SER A 110 -19.13 9.02 24.06
N GLU A 111 -18.46 10.17 24.01
CA GLU A 111 -17.43 10.50 23.03
C GLU A 111 -16.17 9.65 23.23
N ILE A 112 -15.77 9.43 24.49
CA ILE A 112 -14.64 8.56 24.85
C ILE A 112 -14.90 7.14 24.33
N ASN A 113 -16.08 6.57 24.63
CA ASN A 113 -16.43 5.23 24.17
C ASN A 113 -16.45 5.14 22.64
N SER A 114 -17.04 6.13 21.97
CA SER A 114 -17.09 6.18 20.50
C SER A 114 -15.71 6.22 19.85
N LEU A 115 -14.76 6.96 20.44
CA LEU A 115 -13.38 7.03 19.96
C LEU A 115 -12.62 5.72 20.18
N LEU A 116 -12.81 5.07 21.33
CA LEU A 116 -12.19 3.78 21.62
C LEU A 116 -12.75 2.66 20.73
N ASP A 117 -14.07 2.65 20.48
CA ASP A 117 -14.70 1.72 19.56
C ASP A 117 -14.18 1.90 18.13
N ALA A 118 -14.04 3.15 17.67
CA ALA A 118 -13.46 3.45 16.37
C ALA A 118 -11.99 2.98 16.27
N ALA A 119 -11.19 3.16 17.33
CA ALA A 119 -9.82 2.68 17.39
C ALA A 119 -9.75 1.15 17.30
N ASN A 120 -10.64 0.44 18.02
CA ASN A 120 -10.73 -1.01 17.99
C ASN A 120 -11.10 -1.54 16.60
N LEU A 121 -12.06 -0.90 15.92
CA LEU A 121 -12.45 -1.25 14.56
C LEU A 121 -11.28 -1.06 13.57
N LEU A 122 -10.54 0.04 13.69
CA LEU A 122 -9.36 0.30 12.86
C LEU A 122 -8.23 -0.71 13.09
N ARG A 123 -8.00 -1.13 14.34
CA ARG A 123 -7.05 -2.22 14.66
C ARG A 123 -7.48 -3.55 14.06
N ALA A 124 -8.77 -3.88 14.14
CA ALA A 124 -9.32 -5.10 13.54
C ALA A 124 -9.14 -5.12 12.01
N MET A 125 -9.34 -3.96 11.35
CA MET A 125 -9.05 -3.81 9.91
C MET A 125 -7.56 -3.86 9.60
N GLY A 126 -6.71 -3.35 10.50
CA GLY A 126 -5.25 -3.35 10.39
C GLY A 126 -4.61 -4.74 10.54
N GLY A 127 -5.36 -5.74 10.99
CA GLY A 127 -4.87 -7.08 11.29
C GLY A 127 -4.28 -7.16 12.70
N SER A 128 -4.73 -8.17 13.44
CA SER A 128 -4.21 -8.56 14.76
C SER A 128 -2.75 -9.00 14.71
#